data_AF-A0A2X1MVS0-F1
#
_entry.id   AF-A0A2X1MVS0-F1
#
_cell.length_a   1.000
_cell.length_b   1.000
_cell.length_c   1.000
_cell.angle_alpha   90.00
_cell.angle_beta   90.00
_cell.angle_gamma   90.00
#
_symmetry.space_group_name_H-M   'P 1'
#
loop_
_entity.id
_entity.type
_entity.pdbx_description
1 polymer ?
#
loop_
_entity_poly.entity_id
_entity_poly.type
_entity_poly.pdbx_seq_one_letter_code
_entity_poly.pdbx_strand_id
1 'polypeptide(L)' 'MAVHVPLTLEAQLEARALMMSTNNILSPANGEPIIVPSQDVVLGLYYMTVTVLTPKAKAWC' A
#
# COMPACT_ATOMS: atom_id res chain seq x y z
N MET A 1 12.10 14.83 -2.33
CA MET A 1 12.36 13.75 -3.31
C MET A 1 12.82 14.41 -4.60
N ALA A 2 13.93 13.95 -5.18
CA ALA A 2 14.40 14.47 -6.45
C ALA A 2 13.61 13.84 -7.61
N VAL A 3 13.35 14.63 -8.66
CA VAL A 3 12.63 14.17 -9.85
C VAL A 3 13.62 14.08 -11.01
N HIS A 4 13.70 12.91 -11.62
CA HIS A 4 14.60 12.64 -12.75
C HIS A 4 13.76 12.31 -13.98
N VAL A 5 14.15 12.87 -15.12
CA VAL A 5 13.43 12.69 -16.39
C VAL A 5 14.28 11.83 -17.34
N PRO A 6 13.84 10.61 -17.69
CA PRO A 6 14.54 9.77 -18.67
C PRO A 6 14.34 10.33 -20.09
N LEU A 7 15.44 10.54 -20.83
CA LEU A 7 15.42 11.18 -22.14
C LEU A 7 15.37 10.19 -23.30
N THR A 8 16.14 9.10 -23.24
CA THR A 8 16.21 8.10 -24.32
C THR A 8 14.98 7.21 -24.33
N LEU A 9 14.64 6.67 -25.51
CA LEU A 9 13.49 5.77 -25.66
C LEU A 9 13.66 4.50 -24.79
N GLU A 10 14.87 3.93 -24.79
CA GLU A 10 15.24 2.77 -23.96
C GLU A 10 15.00 3.06 -22.47
N ALA A 11 15.51 4.20 -21.96
CA ALA A 11 15.35 4.56 -20.55
C ALA A 11 13.89 4.82 -20.18
N GLN A 12 13.08 5.39 -21.09
CA GLN A 12 11.64 5.55 -20.86
C GLN A 12 10.92 4.20 -20.81
N LEU A 13 11.32 3.26 -21.66
CA LEU A 13 10.74 1.92 -21.74
C LEU A 13 11.09 1.09 -20.51
N GLU A 14 12.34 1.14 -20.04
CA GLU A 14 12.78 0.53 -18.78
C GLU A 14 12.09 1.16 -17.57
N ALA A 15 11.97 2.49 -17.52
CA ALA A 15 11.30 3.16 -16.42
C ALA A 15 9.83 2.74 -16.29
N ARG A 16 9.14 2.51 -17.43
CA ARG A 16 7.76 2.00 -17.44
C ARG A 16 7.66 0.51 -17.15
N ALA A 17 8.55 -0.30 -17.72
CA ALA A 17 8.47 -1.75 -17.61
C ALA A 17 8.96 -2.27 -16.24
N LEU A 18 9.97 -1.63 -15.65
CA LEU A 18 10.63 -2.12 -14.44
C LEU A 18 10.46 -1.18 -13.24
N MET A 19 10.59 0.13 -13.46
CA MET A 19 10.61 1.11 -12.35
C MET A 19 9.23 1.67 -11.98
N MET A 20 8.16 1.27 -12.67
CA MET A 20 6.81 1.74 -12.35
C MET A 20 6.38 1.24 -10.96
N SER A 21 5.71 2.08 -10.18
CA SER A 21 5.29 1.74 -8.82
C SER A 21 4.36 0.52 -8.76
N THR A 22 3.51 0.33 -9.77
CA THR A 22 2.61 -0.83 -9.89
C THR A 22 3.35 -2.16 -9.97
N ASN A 23 4.62 -2.16 -10.40
CA ASN A 23 5.42 -3.37 -10.53
C ASN A 23 6.15 -3.72 -9.22
N ASN A 24 6.18 -2.79 -8.25
CA ASN A 24 6.91 -2.91 -6.99
C ASN A 24 5.95 -3.07 -5.79
N ILE A 25 5.09 -4.10 -5.84
CA ILE A 25 4.07 -4.37 -4.80
C ILE A 25 4.66 -5.13 -3.61
N LEU A 26 5.55 -6.07 -3.89
CA LEU A 26 6.17 -6.95 -2.89
C LEU A 26 7.58 -6.45 -2.55
N SER A 27 7.99 -6.72 -1.32
CA SER A 27 9.35 -6.47 -0.87
C SER A 27 10.32 -7.45 -1.53
N PRO A 28 11.43 -6.97 -2.13
CA PRO A 28 12.40 -7.84 -2.78
C PRO A 28 13.16 -8.74 -1.79
N ALA A 29 13.17 -8.40 -0.49
CA ALA A 29 13.91 -9.16 0.53
C ALA A 29 13.14 -10.37 1.07
N ASN A 30 11.83 -10.22 1.28
CA ASN A 30 11.01 -11.20 2.00
C ASN A 30 9.67 -11.53 1.31
N GLY A 31 9.35 -10.88 0.19
CA GLY A 31 8.13 -11.16 -0.57
C GLY A 31 6.82 -10.68 0.08
N GLU A 32 6.90 -10.02 1.23
CA GLU A 32 5.73 -9.43 1.89
C GLU A 32 5.27 -8.16 1.15
N PRO A 33 3.96 -7.85 1.11
CA PRO A 33 3.45 -6.66 0.44
C PRO A 33 3.86 -5.38 1.18
N ILE A 34 4.47 -4.43 0.47
CA ILE A 34 4.84 -3.11 1.02
C ILE A 34 3.66 -2.13 0.95
N ILE A 35 2.68 -2.38 0.07
CA ILE A 35 1.56 -1.46 -0.22
C ILE A 35 0.40 -1.52 0.78
N VAL A 36 0.58 -2.17 1.93
CA VAL A 36 -0.48 -2.35 2.93
C VAL A 36 -0.90 -0.98 3.48
N PRO A 37 -2.23 -0.70 3.62
CA PRO A 37 -2.70 0.54 4.20
C PRO A 37 -2.12 0.74 5.60
N SER A 38 -1.78 1.99 5.95
CA SER A 38 -1.19 2.33 7.24
C SER A 38 -1.88 3.54 7.87
N GLN A 39 -1.65 3.72 9.17
CA GLN A 39 -2.14 4.87 9.97
C GLN A 39 -3.66 5.07 9.80
N ASP A 40 -4.06 6.23 9.33
CA ASP A 40 -5.45 6.69 9.33
C ASP A 40 -6.36 5.85 8.43
N VAL A 41 -5.82 5.25 7.37
CA VAL A 41 -6.60 4.38 6.47
C VAL A 41 -7.05 3.13 7.22
N VAL A 42 -6.18 2.55 8.06
CA VAL A 42 -6.53 1.38 8.89
C VAL A 42 -7.56 1.77 9.94
N LEU A 43 -7.42 2.94 10.56
CA LEU A 43 -8.40 3.45 11.53
C LEU A 43 -9.78 3.67 10.90
N GLY A 44 -9.82 4.25 9.71
CA GLY A 44 -11.06 4.46 8.96
C GLY A 44 -11.75 3.14 8.62
N LEU A 45 -10.99 2.16 8.09
CA LEU A 45 -11.50 0.83 7.79
C LEU A 45 -12.01 0.12 9.05
N TYR A 46 -11.28 0.21 10.17
CA TYR A 46 -11.70 -0.34 11.45
C TYR A 46 -13.04 0.28 11.89
N TYR A 47 -13.16 1.60 11.90
CA TYR A 47 -14.38 2.27 12.34
C TYR A 47 -15.59 1.91 11.46
N MET A 48 -15.41 1.80 10.14
CA MET A 48 -16.49 1.43 9.21
C MET A 48 -16.92 -0.04 9.32
N THR A 49 -16.01 -0.93 9.74
CA THR A 49 -16.26 -2.37 9.81
C THR A 49 -16.67 -2.86 11.20
N VAL A 50 -16.51 -2.02 12.23
CA VAL A 50 -17.13 -2.26 13.54
C VAL A 50 -18.65 -2.18 13.34
N THR A 51 -19.29 -3.35 13.24
CA THR A 51 -20.74 -3.45 13.40
C THR A 51 -21.07 -2.81 14.74
N VAL A 52 -22.09 -1.95 14.80
CA VAL A 52 -22.55 -1.36 16.05
C VAL A 52 -22.91 -2.53 16.96
N LEU A 53 -21.96 -2.90 17.81
CA LEU A 53 -22.19 -3.87 18.84
C LEU A 53 -23.21 -3.19 19.73
N THR A 54 -24.48 -3.58 19.56
CA THR A 54 -25.43 -3.68 20.65
C THR A 54 -24.65 -4.02 21.94
N PRO A 55 -25.04 -3.51 23.12
CA PRO A 55 -24.21 -3.44 24.34
C PRO A 55 -23.54 -4.73 24.86
N LYS A 56 -23.65 -5.86 24.16
CA LYS A 56 -23.18 -7.20 24.51
C LYS A 56 -21.84 -7.66 23.95
N ALA A 57 -21.20 -6.97 23.02
CA ALA A 57 -19.91 -7.44 22.48
C ALA A 57 -18.70 -6.62 22.94
N LYS A 58 -18.84 -5.94 24.08
CA LYS A 58 -17.72 -5.55 24.92
C LYS A 58 -17.40 -6.68 25.92
N ALA A 59 -16.96 -7.81 25.40
CA ALA A 59 -16.03 -8.70 26.06
C ALA A 59 -14.88 -8.79 25.04
N TRP A 60 -13.71 -8.14 25.17
CA TRP A 60 -12.92 -7.91 26.38
C TRP A 60 -12.94 -9.12 27.33
N CYS A 61 -12.97 -10.31 26.73
CA CYS A 61 -12.38 -11.56 27.23
C CYS A 61 -11.78 -12.28 26.02
#